data_AF-A0A369SFC3-F1
#
_entry.id   AF-A0A369SFC3-F1
#
_cell.length_a   1.000
_cell.length_b   1.000
_cell.length_c   1.000
_cell.angle_alpha   90.00
_cell.angle_beta   90.00
_cell.angle_gamma   90.00
#
_symmetry.space_group_name_H-M   'P 1'
#
loop_
_entity.id
_entity.type
_entity.pdbx_description
1 polymer ?
#
loop_
_entity_poly.entity_id
_entity_poly.type
_entity_poly.pdbx_seq_one_letter_code
_entity_poly.pdbx_strand_id
1 'polypeptide(L)'
;MTARELYQSRLYNSTSFRYECIGTKTTAAVRDQQRRIQKEEEVLNNERIVELSSKGNLIAKWSEQLEEASDRRRLKHTHEGIRQEMKMANKELLYVRRAQLKKLLEDEHIQYEQELRGMGKAFYKERK
;
A
#
# COMPACT_ATOMS: atom_id res chain seq x y z
N MET A 1 -38.56 -47.11 -31.54
CA MET A 1 -37.97 -45.75 -31.58
C MET A 1 -36.48 -45.88 -31.37
N THR A 2 -35.68 -45.36 -32.29
CA THR A 2 -34.21 -45.44 -32.24
C THR A 2 -33.62 -44.31 -31.38
N ALA A 3 -32.45 -44.52 -30.78
CA ALA A 3 -31.82 -43.55 -29.86
C ALA A 3 -31.61 -42.15 -30.48
N ARG A 4 -31.48 -42.09 -31.82
CA ARG A 4 -31.37 -40.87 -32.60
C ARG A 4 -32.67 -40.05 -32.60
N GLU A 5 -33.83 -40.72 -32.63
CA GLU A 5 -35.15 -40.07 -32.57
C GLU A 5 -35.43 -39.50 -31.19
N LEU A 6 -34.99 -40.18 -30.12
CA LEU A 6 -35.11 -39.68 -28.74
C LEU A 6 -34.24 -38.43 -28.52
N TYR A 7 -33.04 -38.42 -29.09
CA TYR A 7 -32.14 -37.27 -29.01
C TYR A 7 -32.68 -36.08 -29.81
N GLN A 8 -33.16 -36.31 -31.04
CA GLN A 8 -33.79 -35.27 -31.85
C GLN A 8 -35.09 -34.75 -31.23
N SER A 9 -35.92 -35.62 -30.65
CA SER A 9 -37.12 -35.21 -29.90
C SER A 9 -36.76 -34.37 -28.67
N ARG A 10 -35.70 -34.73 -27.94
CA ARG A 10 -35.23 -33.96 -26.78
C ARG A 10 -34.67 -32.59 -27.17
N LEU A 11 -33.94 -32.50 -28.27
CA LEU A 11 -33.45 -31.23 -28.82
C LEU A 11 -34.58 -30.37 -29.37
N TYR A 12 -35.52 -30.97 -30.11
CA TYR A 12 -36.70 -30.30 -30.64
C TYR A 12 -37.60 -29.79 -29.52
N ASN A 13 -37.78 -30.54 -28.44
CA ASN A 13 -38.48 -30.06 -27.24
C ASN A 13 -37.70 -28.95 -26.53
N SER A 14 -36.37 -28.94 -26.57
CA SER A 14 -35.55 -27.88 -25.96
C SER A 14 -35.63 -26.55 -26.73
N THR A 15 -35.71 -26.61 -28.06
CA THR A 15 -35.68 -25.41 -28.94
C THR A 15 -37.06 -24.97 -29.44
N SER A 16 -38.06 -25.86 -29.54
CA SER A 16 -39.40 -25.50 -30.04
C SER A 16 -40.27 -24.78 -29.01
N PHE A 17 -40.05 -24.96 -27.71
CA PHE A 17 -40.76 -24.15 -26.68
C PHE A 17 -40.24 -22.71 -26.57
N ARG A 18 -39.29 -22.30 -27.43
CA ARG A 18 -38.69 -20.97 -27.39
C ARG A 18 -39.61 -19.88 -27.93
N TYR A 19 -40.49 -20.20 -28.86
CA TYR A 19 -41.52 -19.30 -29.38
C TYR A 19 -42.74 -20.15 -29.76
N GLU A 20 -43.94 -19.60 -29.62
CA GLU A 20 -45.23 -20.18 -30.03
C GLU A 20 -45.90 -21.14 -29.03
N CYS A 21 -46.92 -20.63 -28.32
CA CYS A 21 -48.19 -21.32 -28.07
C CYS A 21 -49.09 -20.35 -27.27
N ILE A 22 -49.63 -19.35 -27.99
CA ILE A 22 -50.85 -18.66 -27.61
C ILE A 22 -51.97 -19.65 -27.93
N GLY A 23 -52.58 -20.29 -26.93
CA GLY A 23 -53.80 -21.07 -27.19
C GLY A 23 -54.10 -22.22 -26.24
N THR A 24 -53.20 -23.19 -26.05
CA THR A 24 -53.55 -24.40 -25.26
C THR A 24 -52.31 -25.01 -24.62
N LYS A 25 -52.08 -24.80 -23.32
CA LYS A 25 -51.00 -25.49 -22.57
C LYS A 25 -51.58 -26.36 -21.46
N THR A 26 -51.08 -27.60 -21.35
CA THR A 26 -51.17 -28.40 -20.12
C THR A 26 -50.38 -27.69 -19.01
N THR A 27 -50.95 -27.61 -17.80
CA THR A 27 -50.39 -26.86 -16.65
C THR A 27 -48.97 -27.28 -16.25
N ALA A 28 -48.51 -28.47 -16.64
CA ALA A 28 -47.16 -28.97 -16.38
C ALA A 28 -46.08 -28.27 -17.22
N ALA A 29 -46.32 -28.08 -18.52
CA ALA A 29 -45.35 -27.45 -19.43
C ALA A 29 -45.09 -25.97 -19.09
N VAL A 30 -46.14 -25.26 -18.63
CA VAL A 30 -46.01 -23.88 -18.12
C VAL A 30 -45.13 -23.85 -16.87
N ARG A 31 -45.33 -24.79 -15.94
CA ARG A 31 -44.53 -24.88 -14.71
C ARG A 31 -43.06 -25.16 -15.01
N ASP A 32 -42.76 -26.05 -15.96
CA ASP A 32 -41.38 -26.35 -16.34
C ASP A 32 -40.70 -25.16 -17.02
N GLN A 33 -41.42 -24.43 -17.89
CA GLN A 33 -40.93 -23.19 -18.49
C GLN A 33 -40.64 -22.14 -17.42
N GLN A 34 -41.51 -21.98 -16.43
CA GLN A 34 -41.33 -21.00 -15.37
C GLN A 34 -40.15 -21.33 -14.45
N ARG A 35 -39.92 -22.62 -14.15
CA ARG A 35 -38.70 -23.05 -13.42
C ARG A 35 -37.42 -22.76 -14.21
N ARG A 36 -37.44 -22.91 -15.54
CA ARG A 36 -36.29 -22.58 -16.39
C ARG A 36 -36.00 -21.08 -16.38
N ILE A 37 -37.03 -20.25 -16.56
CA ILE A 37 -36.90 -18.79 -16.53
C ILE A 37 -36.35 -18.34 -15.17
N GLN A 38 -36.91 -18.83 -14.07
CA GLN A 38 -36.42 -18.52 -12.72
C GLN A 38 -34.94 -18.88 -12.56
N LYS A 39 -34.53 -20.05 -13.04
CA LYS A 39 -33.13 -20.48 -12.96
C LYS A 39 -32.20 -19.63 -13.83
N GLU A 40 -32.65 -19.24 -15.03
CA GLU A 40 -31.91 -18.33 -15.91
C GLU A 40 -31.76 -16.94 -15.26
N GLU A 41 -32.82 -16.42 -14.63
CA GLU A 41 -32.80 -15.15 -13.87
C GLU A 41 -31.85 -15.21 -12.66
N GLU A 42 -31.85 -16.32 -11.91
CA GLU A 42 -30.92 -16.54 -10.80
C GLU A 42 -29.46 -16.53 -11.26
N VAL A 43 -29.15 -17.22 -12.37
CA VAL A 43 -27.80 -17.25 -12.94
C VAL A 43 -27.37 -15.85 -13.37
N LEU A 44 -28.23 -15.11 -14.09
CA LEU A 44 -27.94 -13.74 -14.51
C LEU A 44 -27.72 -12.80 -13.31
N ASN A 45 -28.49 -12.97 -12.23
CA ASN A 45 -28.31 -12.19 -11.02
C ASN A 45 -26.97 -12.51 -10.32
N ASN A 46 -26.62 -13.78 -10.24
CA ASN A 46 -25.34 -14.21 -9.67
C ASN A 46 -24.16 -13.70 -10.50
N GLU A 47 -24.23 -13.78 -11.82
CA GLU A 47 -23.20 -13.23 -12.72
C GLU A 47 -23.01 -11.73 -12.48
N ARG A 48 -24.10 -10.98 -12.35
CA ARG A 48 -24.05 -9.54 -12.04
C ARG A 48 -23.37 -9.26 -10.70
N ILE A 49 -23.69 -10.03 -9.67
CA ILE A 49 -23.09 -9.88 -8.33
C ILE A 49 -21.59 -10.17 -8.40
N VAL A 50 -21.19 -11.25 -9.09
CA VAL A 50 -19.78 -11.61 -9.27
C VAL A 50 -19.03 -10.52 -10.03
N GLU A 51 -19.63 -9.96 -11.08
CA GLU A 51 -19.01 -8.89 -11.86
C GLU A 51 -18.80 -7.61 -11.01
N LEU A 52 -19.81 -7.23 -10.23
CA LEU A 52 -19.72 -6.09 -9.31
C LEU A 52 -18.65 -6.30 -8.24
N SER A 53 -18.62 -7.50 -7.64
CA SER A 53 -17.60 -7.87 -6.65
C SER A 53 -16.20 -7.86 -7.25
N SER A 54 -16.03 -8.38 -8.47
CA SER A 54 -14.75 -8.37 -9.20
C SER A 54 -14.24 -6.94 -9.44
N LYS A 55 -15.13 -6.03 -9.87
CA LYS A 55 -14.80 -4.60 -10.04
C LYS A 55 -14.40 -3.97 -8.71
N GLY A 56 -15.15 -4.23 -7.64
CA GLY A 56 -14.82 -3.76 -6.28
C GLY A 56 -13.45 -4.24 -5.81
N ASN A 57 -13.15 -5.52 -6.01
CA ASN A 57 -11.86 -6.11 -5.65
C ASN A 57 -10.69 -5.50 -6.43
N LEU A 58 -10.88 -5.19 -7.72
CA LEU A 58 -9.85 -4.53 -8.51
C LEU A 58 -9.54 -3.13 -7.99
N ILE A 59 -10.57 -2.34 -7.67
CA ILE A 59 -10.43 -1.01 -7.10
C ILE A 59 -9.72 -1.10 -5.75
N ALA A 60 -10.18 -1.99 -4.86
CA ALA A 60 -9.58 -2.18 -3.54
C ALA A 60 -8.09 -2.53 -3.65
N LYS A 61 -7.73 -3.46 -4.54
CA LYS A 61 -6.33 -3.85 -4.81
C LYS A 61 -5.50 -2.66 -5.30
N TRP A 62 -6.04 -1.84 -6.19
CA TRP A 62 -5.35 -0.65 -6.69
C TRP A 62 -5.15 0.39 -5.58
N SER A 63 -6.16 0.63 -4.75
CA SER A 63 -6.07 1.54 -3.60
C SER A 63 -5.01 1.08 -2.60
N GLU A 64 -4.98 -0.20 -2.25
CA GLU A 64 -3.99 -0.78 -1.35
C GLU A 64 -2.56 -0.63 -1.88
N GLN A 65 -2.34 -0.93 -3.17
CA GLN A 65 -1.03 -0.77 -3.81
C GLN A 65 -0.57 0.70 -3.84
N LEU A 66 -1.50 1.63 -4.08
CA LEU A 66 -1.21 3.05 -4.08
C LEU A 66 -0.86 3.55 -2.68
N GLU A 67 -1.59 3.10 -1.66
CA GLU A 67 -1.33 3.40 -0.26
C GLU A 67 0.03 2.86 0.17
N GLU A 68 0.35 1.60 -0.13
CA GLU A 68 1.66 1.01 0.16
C GLU A 68 2.81 1.81 -0.47
N ALA A 69 2.65 2.21 -1.73
CA ALA A 69 3.65 3.03 -2.43
C ALA A 69 3.78 4.43 -1.81
N SER A 70 2.67 5.03 -1.37
CA SER A 70 2.66 6.31 -0.67
C SER A 70 3.37 6.21 0.68
N ASP A 71 3.06 5.19 1.45
CA ASP A 71 3.63 4.91 2.76
C ASP A 71 5.13 4.67 2.69
N ARG A 72 5.57 3.90 1.70
CA ARG A 72 7.00 3.67 1.44
C ARG A 72 7.74 4.97 1.14
N ARG A 73 7.15 5.86 0.33
CA ARG A 73 7.73 7.20 0.05
C ARG A 73 7.77 8.06 1.30
N ARG A 74 6.70 8.09 2.08
CA ARG A 74 6.61 8.84 3.33
C ARG A 74 7.67 8.38 4.32
N LEU A 75 7.79 7.07 4.53
CA LEU A 75 8.81 6.49 5.40
C LEU A 75 10.23 6.87 4.97
N LYS A 76 10.54 6.76 3.66
CA LYS A 76 11.85 7.14 3.12
C LYS A 76 12.15 8.63 3.35
N HIS A 77 11.16 9.50 3.10
CA HIS A 77 11.31 10.93 3.31
C HIS A 77 11.54 11.26 4.79
N THR A 78 10.74 10.68 5.68
CA THR A 78 10.89 10.85 7.13
C THR A 78 12.25 10.37 7.62
N HIS A 79 12.71 9.20 7.15
CA HIS A 79 14.01 8.66 7.54
C HIS A 79 15.17 9.55 7.09
N GLU A 80 15.12 10.06 5.86
CA GLU A 80 16.14 10.99 5.36
C GLU A 80 16.11 12.32 6.14
N GLY A 81 14.92 12.84 6.47
CA GLY A 81 14.77 14.03 7.33
C GLY A 81 15.42 13.84 8.70
N ILE A 82 15.07 12.75 9.40
CA ILE A 82 15.65 12.41 10.71
C ILE A 82 17.17 12.28 10.61
N ARG A 83 17.69 11.66 9.55
CA ARG A 83 19.14 11.50 9.34
C ARG A 83 19.84 12.85 9.18
N GLN A 84 19.23 13.78 8.45
CA GLN A 84 19.76 15.13 8.26
C GLN A 84 19.72 15.94 9.56
N GLU A 85 18.62 15.87 10.31
CA GLU A 85 18.49 16.49 11.63
C GLU A 85 19.56 15.98 12.60
N MET A 86 19.75 14.65 12.68
CA MET A 86 20.83 14.02 13.47
C MET A 86 22.21 14.53 13.06
N LYS A 87 22.47 14.68 11.76
CA LYS A 87 23.76 15.19 11.26
C LYS A 87 23.99 16.63 11.70
N MET A 88 22.95 17.48 11.65
CA MET A 88 23.05 18.88 12.09
C MET A 88 23.23 18.97 13.60
N ALA A 89 22.44 18.23 14.38
CA ALA A 89 22.56 18.18 15.84
C ALA A 89 23.97 17.74 16.28
N ASN A 90 24.53 16.71 15.64
CA ASN A 90 25.90 16.27 15.90
C ASN A 90 26.94 17.34 15.56
N LYS A 91 26.73 18.09 14.47
CA LYS A 91 27.61 19.20 14.08
C LYS A 91 27.56 20.33 15.11
N GLU A 92 26.38 20.70 15.58
CA GLU A 92 26.18 21.70 16.63
C GLU A 92 26.85 21.27 17.94
N LEU A 93 26.65 20.02 18.36
CA LEU A 93 27.30 19.46 19.55
C LEU A 93 28.83 19.53 19.46
N LEU A 94 29.39 19.21 18.29
CA LEU A 94 30.83 19.32 18.06
C LEU A 94 31.33 20.76 18.18
N TYR A 95 30.59 21.74 17.68
CA TYR A 95 30.98 23.14 17.84
C TYR A 95 30.92 23.61 19.30
N VAL A 96 29.87 23.24 20.02
CA VAL A 96 29.75 23.54 21.46
C VAL A 96 30.93 22.93 22.22
N ARG A 97 31.22 21.64 21.97
CA ARG A 97 32.35 20.95 22.60
C ARG A 97 33.68 21.63 22.28
N ARG A 98 33.91 22.01 21.03
CA ARG A 98 35.15 22.71 20.61
C ARG A 98 35.28 24.08 21.28
N ALA A 99 34.18 24.83 21.40
CA ALA A 99 34.18 26.13 22.07
C ALA A 99 34.49 25.98 23.56
N GLN A 100 33.87 25.00 24.23
CA GLN A 100 34.14 24.70 25.64
C GLN A 100 35.59 24.23 25.86
N LEU A 101 36.10 23.35 24.99
CA LEU A 101 37.49 22.89 25.06
C LEU A 101 38.47 24.06 24.87
N LYS A 102 38.21 24.94 23.90
CA LYS A 102 39.05 26.12 23.67
C LYS A 102 39.09 27.00 24.91
N LYS A 103 37.93 27.28 25.53
CA LYS A 103 37.85 28.06 26.76
C LYS A 103 38.64 27.40 27.89
N LEU A 104 38.47 26.09 28.10
CA LEU A 104 39.20 25.35 29.12
C LEU A 104 40.72 25.46 28.93
N LEU A 105 41.19 25.27 27.69
CA LEU A 105 42.62 25.37 27.38
C LEU A 105 43.16 26.81 27.55
N GLU A 106 42.36 27.83 27.26
CA GLU A 106 42.73 29.23 27.50
C GLU A 106 42.83 29.52 29.01
N ASP A 107 41.87 29.03 29.79
CA ASP A 107 41.87 29.17 31.25
C ASP A 107 43.09 28.45 31.87
N GLU A 108 43.37 27.22 31.45
CA GLU A 108 44.56 26.45 31.85
C GLU A 108 45.87 27.15 31.42
N HIS A 109 45.92 27.69 30.20
CA HIS A 109 47.10 28.41 29.71
C HIS A 109 47.41 29.62 30.58
N ILE A 110 46.40 30.40 30.95
CA ILE A 110 46.55 31.56 31.83
C ILE A 110 47.05 31.13 33.20
N GLN A 111 46.47 30.06 33.77
CA GLN A 111 46.90 29.53 35.06
C GLN A 111 48.38 29.13 35.02
N TYR A 112 48.79 28.32 34.04
CA TYR A 112 50.17 27.87 33.94
C TYR A 112 51.15 29.00 33.61
N GLU A 113 50.72 30.02 32.85
CA GLU A 113 51.57 31.18 32.58
C GLU A 113 51.85 31.96 33.88
N GLN A 114 50.86 32.09 34.78
CA GLN A 114 51.06 32.71 36.09
C GLN A 114 52.01 31.90 36.98
N GLU A 115 51.82 30.58 37.04
CA GLU A 115 52.69 29.67 37.80
C GLU A 115 54.14 29.73 37.30
N LEU A 116 54.35 29.71 35.98
CA LEU A 116 55.69 29.79 35.38
C LEU A 116 56.36 31.14 35.66
N ARG A 117 55.61 32.25 35.57
CA ARG A 117 56.13 33.58 35.91
C ARG A 117 56.58 33.65 37.36
N GLY A 118 55.86 33.01 38.29
CA GLY A 118 56.28 32.87 39.69
C GLY A 118 57.62 32.13 39.86
N MET A 119 57.96 31.24 38.93
CA MET A 119 59.24 30.52 38.88
C MET A 119 60.31 31.23 38.02
N GLY A 120 60.03 32.42 37.48
CA GLY A 120 60.93 33.12 36.54
C GLY A 120 61.05 32.44 35.17
N LYS A 121 60.13 31.54 34.81
CA LYS A 121 60.06 30.85 33.52
C LYS A 121 58.90 31.39 32.67
N ALA A 122 58.90 31.06 31.38
CA ALA A 122 57.83 31.44 30.46
C ALA A 122 57.64 30.39 29.37
N PHE A 123 56.46 30.36 28.76
CA PHE A 123 56.21 29.56 27.55
C PHE A 123 57.04 30.07 26.37
N TYR A 124 57.61 29.15 25.62
CA TYR A 124 58.22 29.46 24.33
C TYR A 124 57.14 29.92 23.34
N LYS A 125 57.34 31.08 22.73
CA LYS A 125 56.49 31.62 21.66
C LYS A 125 57.38 31.88 20.45
N GLU A 126 57.18 31.11 19.39
CA GLU A 126 57.85 31.35 18.12
C GLU A 126 57.43 32.73 17.59
N ARG A 127 58.40 33.60 17.33
CA ARG A 127 58.12 34.89 16.68
C ARG A 127 57.96 34.60 15.19
N LYS A 128 56.79 34.94 14.65
CA LYS A 128 56.56 34.99 13.21
C LYS A 128 57.41 36.08 12.57
#